data_AF-A0A434SE17-F1
#
_entry.id   AF-A0A434SE17-F1
#
_cell.length_a   1.000
_cell.length_b   1.000
_cell.length_c   1.000
_cell.angle_alpha   90.00
_cell.angle_beta   90.00
_cell.angle_gamma   90.00
#
_symmetry.space_group_name_H-M   'P 1'
#
loop_
_entity.id
_entity.type
_entity.pdbx_description
1 polymer ?
#
loop_
_entity_poly.entity_id
_entity_poly.type
_entity_poly.pdbx_seq_one_letter_code
_entity_poly.pdbx_strand_id
1 'polypeptide(L)' 'PNVDFALAALTRSLNLPADAPFRLFALGRSIGWTAHAIEQVTSNRPIRPRARYDGPAGTPDG' A
#
# COMPACT_ATOMS: atom_id res chain seq x y z
N PRO A 1 -9.24 19.00 0.43
CA PRO A 1 -9.38 18.09 -0.75
C PRO A 1 -8.09 17.29 -1.00
N ASN A 2 -8.22 15.98 -1.31
CA ASN A 2 -7.11 15.08 -1.60
C ASN A 2 -7.16 14.56 -3.05
N VAL A 3 -6.18 13.75 -3.45
CA VAL A 3 -6.11 13.18 -4.80
C VAL A 3 -7.30 12.27 -5.14
N ASP A 4 -7.84 11.56 -4.14
CA ASP A 4 -8.98 10.66 -4.34
C ASP A 4 -10.24 11.45 -4.72
N PHE A 5 -10.46 12.59 -4.06
CA PHE A 5 -11.54 13.51 -4.40
C PHE A 5 -11.37 14.07 -5.81
N ALA A 6 -10.14 14.44 -6.20
CA ALA A 6 -9.86 14.96 -7.54
C ALA A 6 -10.11 13.89 -8.63
N LEU A 7 -9.66 12.65 -8.39
CA LEU A 7 -9.90 11.52 -9.29
C LEU A 7 -11.38 11.22 -9.43
N ALA A 8 -12.13 11.18 -8.33
CA ALA A 8 -13.57 10.95 -8.35
C ALA A 8 -14.33 12.04 -9.11
N ALA A 9 -13.96 13.31 -8.91
CA ALA A 9 -14.56 14.44 -9.63
C ALA A 9 -14.25 14.38 -11.13
N LEU A 10 -13.01 14.08 -11.52
CA LEU A 10 -12.57 13.97 -12.91
C LEU A 10 -13.26 12.81 -13.64
N THR A 11 -13.33 11.63 -13.04
CA THR A 11 -13.96 10.48 -13.69
C THR A 11 -15.47 10.67 -13.81
N ARG A 12 -16.09 11.36 -12.85
CA ARG A 12 -17.51 11.73 -12.90
C ARG A 12 -17.78 12.76 -13.99
N SER A 13 -16.96 13.79 -14.13
CA SER A 13 -17.15 14.82 -15.16
C SER A 13 -16.97 14.26 -16.58
N LEU A 14 -16.17 13.21 -16.73
CA LEU A 14 -15.92 12.53 -18.00
C LEU A 14 -16.82 11.30 -18.25
N ASN A 15 -17.82 11.03 -17.38
CA ASN A 15 -18.70 9.86 -17.46
C ASN A 15 -17.95 8.52 -17.62
N LEU A 16 -16.82 8.37 -16.93
CA LEU A 16 -16.04 7.12 -16.95
C LEU A 16 -16.71 6.03 -16.08
N PRO A 17 -16.37 4.75 -16.29
CA PRO A 17 -16.81 3.66 -15.44
C PRO A 17 -16.54 3.91 -13.95
N ALA A 18 -17.37 3.35 -13.07
CA ALA A 18 -17.30 3.59 -11.63
C ALA A 18 -15.98 3.15 -10.98
N ASP A 19 -15.26 2.21 -11.60
CA ASP A 19 -13.96 1.70 -11.15
C ASP A 19 -12.76 2.45 -11.77
N ALA A 20 -13.00 3.42 -12.66
CA ALA A 20 -11.95 4.22 -13.29
C ALA A 20 -11.04 4.97 -12.31
N PRO A 21 -11.53 5.60 -11.20
CA PRO A 21 -10.64 6.27 -10.23
C PRO A 21 -9.57 5.33 -9.69
N PHE A 22 -9.98 4.11 -9.33
CA PHE A 22 -9.10 3.10 -8.78
C PHE A 22 -8.09 2.61 -9.81
N ARG A 23 -8.52 2.39 -11.06
CA ARG A 23 -7.63 1.99 -12.16
C ARG A 23 -6.57 3.04 -12.46
N LEU A 24 -6.97 4.32 -12.54
CA LEU A 24 -6.04 5.43 -12.77
C LEU A 24 -5.05 5.60 -11.62
N PHE A 25 -5.54 5.48 -10.38
CA PHE A 25 -4.69 5.51 -9.20
C PHE A 25 -3.67 4.37 -9.22
N ALA A 26 -4.11 3.12 -9.40
CA ALA A 26 -3.23 1.95 -9.43
C ALA A 26 -2.20 2.05 -10.56
N LEU A 27 -2.61 2.51 -11.75
CA LEU A 27 -1.70 2.74 -12.88
C LEU A 27 -0.62 3.77 -12.51
N GLY A 28 -1.00 4.92 -11.96
CA GLY A 28 -0.04 5.95 -11.54
C GLY A 28 0.88 5.47 -10.41
N ARG A 29 0.35 4.72 -9.43
CA ARG A 29 1.14 4.18 -8.31
C ARG A 29 2.09 3.07 -8.72
N SER A 30 1.80 2.34 -9.80
CA SER A 30 2.66 1.26 -10.28
C SER A 30 4.10 1.72 -10.54
N ILE A 31 4.30 2.92 -11.10
CA ILE A 31 5.62 3.53 -11.31
C ILE A 31 6.38 3.67 -9.99
N GLY A 32 5.73 4.24 -8.97
CA GLY A 32 6.33 4.43 -7.66
C GLY A 32 6.59 3.11 -6.93
N TRP A 33 5.70 2.12 -7.05
CA TRP A 33 5.92 0.78 -6.51
C TRP A 33 7.11 0.09 -7.16
N THR A 34 7.24 0.16 -8.47
CA THR A 34 8.39 -0.39 -9.20
C THR A 34 9.69 0.31 -8.79
N ALA A 35 9.69 1.64 -8.70
CA ALA A 35 10.85 2.40 -8.25
C ALA A 35 11.28 1.98 -6.84
N HIS A 36 10.36 1.93 -5.88
CA HIS A 36 10.67 1.49 -4.52
C HIS A 36 11.09 0.02 -4.45
N ALA A 37 10.52 -0.85 -5.29
CA ALA A 37 10.95 -2.25 -5.36
C ALA A 37 12.42 -2.35 -5.83
N ILE A 38 12.80 -1.57 -6.84
CA ILE A 38 14.19 -1.49 -7.31
C ILE A 38 15.09 -0.95 -6.20
N GLU A 39 14.74 0.18 -5.58
CA GLU A 39 15.49 0.78 -4.46
C GLU A 39 15.69 -0.22 -3.32
N GLN A 40 14.65 -0.99 -2.99
CA GLN A 40 14.67 -1.99 -1.92
C GLN A 40 15.61 -3.15 -2.24
N VAL A 41 15.58 -3.66 -3.48
CA VAL A 41 16.49 -4.72 -3.95
C VAL A 41 17.93 -4.22 -3.94
N THR A 42 18.19 -3.00 -4.43
CA THR A 42 19.53 -2.42 -4.47
C THR A 42 20.08 -2.12 -3.07
N SER A 43 19.21 -1.73 -2.13
CA SER A 43 19.62 -1.42 -0.75
C SER A 43 20.03 -2.66 0.06
N ASN A 44 19.64 -3.86 -0.37
CA ASN A 44 19.94 -5.16 0.26
C ASN A 44 19.68 -5.21 1.79
N ARG A 45 18.62 -4.51 2.24
CA ARG A 45 18.22 -4.45 3.66
C ARG A 45 16.91 -5.21 3.88
N PRO A 46 16.92 -6.37 4.56
CA PRO A 46 15.69 -7.10 4.85
C PRO A 46 14.82 -6.32 5.84
N ILE A 47 13.51 -6.28 5.55
CA ILE A 47 12.51 -5.73 6.48
C ILE A 47 12.35 -6.75 7.61
N ARG A 48 12.83 -6.43 8.82
CA ARG A 48 12.76 -7.30 10.01
C ARG A 48 11.97 -6.63 11.14
N PRO A 49 10.62 -6.68 11.12
CA PRO A 49 9.82 -6.17 12.22
C PRO A 49 10.05 -7.02 13.47
N ARG A 50 9.98 -6.40 14.65
CA ARG A 50 10.00 -7.07 15.95
C ARG A 50 8.67 -6.84 16.64
N ALA A 51 8.07 -7.91 17.14
CA ALA A 51 6.89 -7.85 17.97
C ALA A 51 7.24 -8.35 19.39
N ARG A 52 6.58 -7.80 20.40
CA ARG A 52 6.65 -8.30 21.77
C ARG A 52 5.39 -9.09 22.05
N TYR A 53 5.54 -10.33 22.51
CA TYR A 53 4.43 -11.11 23.02
C TYR A 53 3.98 -10.56 24.38
N ASP A 54 2.67 -10.40 24.53
CA ASP A 54 1.98 -9.92 25.75
C ASP A 54 0.82 -10.87 26.11
N GLY A 55 0.96 -12.15 25.74
CA GLY A 55 0.01 -13.16 26.19
C GLY A 55 0.47 -13.83 27.50
N PRO A 56 -0.36 -14.70 28.08
CA PRO A 56 -0.03 -15.41 29.32
C PRO A 56 1.28 -16.19 29.18
N ALA A 57 2.13 -16.19 30.22
CA ALA A 57 3.29 -17.06 30.26
C ALA A 57 2.80 -18.52 30.22
N GLY A 58 3.37 -19.33 29.31
CA GLY A 58 3.04 -20.74 29.21
C GLY A 58 3.28 -21.42 30.56
N THR A 59 2.25 -22.08 31.09
CA THR A 59 2.35 -22.90 32.30
C THR A 59 3.55 -23.84 32.17
N PRO A 60 4.50 -23.88 33.12
CA PRO A 60 5.59 -24.84 33.07
C PRO A 60 5.01 -26.26 33.17
N ASP A 61 5.43 -27.16 32.28
CA ASP A 61 5.15 -28.60 32.38
C ASP A 61 5.72 -29.10 33.72
N GLY A 62 4.83 -29.63 34.56
CA GLY A 62 5.16 -30.26 35.85
C GLY A 62 5.72 -31.67 35.71
#